data_AF-R0CLS9-F1
#
_entry.id   AF-R0CLS9-F1
#
_cell.length_a   1.000
_cell.length_b   1.000
_cell.length_c   1.000
_cell.angle_alpha   90.00
_cell.angle_beta   90.00
_cell.angle_gamma   90.00
#
_symmetry.space_group_name_H-M   'P 1'
#
loop_
_entity.id
_entity.type
_entity.pdbx_description
1 polymer ?
#
loop_
_entity_poly.entity_id
_entity_poly.type
_entity_poly.pdbx_seq_one_letter_code
_entity_poly.pdbx_strand_id
1 'polypeptide(L)'
;MAARNGEGGADRPEDKNDIDPRKRIAELEAELAIARSGEEKARAELAENAAAAQNALLFNAAVEEVWVGKNDDGVDMYKFKIDLAPSGGTDIKLNGVPYYHGEVYSFDTNTLRTIKEIVQRTWDHERSINGKNENVYRREMNTTLSGRGR
;
A
#
# COMPACT_ATOMS: atom_id res chain seq x y z
N MET A 1 87.43 -35.79 -5.78
CA MET A 1 86.28 -36.61 -5.34
C MET A 1 85.87 -36.10 -3.97
N ALA A 2 84.65 -35.68 -3.63
CA ALA A 2 83.39 -35.46 -4.33
C ALA A 2 82.59 -34.45 -3.46
N ALA A 3 81.73 -33.66 -4.08
CA ALA A 3 80.92 -32.61 -3.46
C ALA A 3 79.74 -33.13 -2.63
N ARG A 4 79.24 -32.33 -1.66
CA ARG A 4 77.84 -31.81 -1.71
C ARG A 4 77.51 -30.83 -0.58
N ASN A 5 76.93 -29.71 -1.00
CA ASN A 5 76.24 -28.70 -0.21
C ASN A 5 74.95 -29.25 0.42
N GLY A 6 74.49 -28.59 1.48
CA GLY A 6 73.13 -28.65 2.04
C GLY A 6 73.05 -27.64 3.18
N GLU A 7 73.03 -26.34 2.89
CA GLU A 7 71.82 -25.52 2.72
C GLU A 7 70.90 -25.50 3.95
N GLY A 8 71.02 -24.40 4.71
CA GLY A 8 69.92 -23.58 5.22
C GLY A 8 68.68 -24.29 5.76
N GLY A 9 68.71 -24.66 7.04
CA GLY A 9 67.50 -24.79 7.84
C GLY A 9 66.99 -23.40 8.22
N ALA A 10 66.34 -22.71 7.28
CA ALA A 10 65.56 -21.53 7.60
C ALA A 10 64.42 -21.97 8.54
N ASP A 11 64.49 -21.52 9.79
CA ASP A 11 63.39 -21.54 10.73
C ASP A 11 62.22 -20.82 10.06
N ARG A 12 61.24 -21.59 9.58
CA ARG A 12 60.08 -21.06 8.89
C ARG A 12 59.25 -20.35 9.96
N PRO A 13 58.95 -19.04 9.83
CA PRO A 13 58.06 -18.38 10.77
C PRO A 13 56.72 -19.12 10.74
N GLU A 14 56.25 -19.58 11.91
CA GLU A 14 54.92 -20.17 12.07
C GLU A 14 53.89 -19.20 11.47
N ASP A 15 53.26 -19.65 10.38
CA ASP A 15 52.22 -18.89 9.70
C ASP A 15 51.03 -18.79 10.66
N LYS A 16 50.73 -17.57 11.13
CA LYS A 16 49.70 -17.29 12.16
C LYS A 16 48.26 -17.49 11.65
N ASN A 17 48.08 -18.26 10.58
CA ASN A 17 46.81 -18.52 9.92
C ASN A 17 46.48 -20.02 9.83
N ASP A 18 46.93 -20.84 10.79
CA ASP A 18 46.36 -22.18 11.03
C ASP A 18 44.97 -22.08 11.69
N ILE A 19 44.07 -21.32 11.06
CA ILE A 19 42.64 -21.42 11.35
C ILE A 19 42.18 -22.67 10.62
N ASP A 20 41.90 -23.74 11.37
CA ASP A 20 41.33 -24.98 10.83
C ASP A 20 40.22 -24.64 9.82
N PRO A 21 40.42 -24.92 8.52
CA PRO A 21 39.51 -24.48 7.47
C PRO A 21 38.07 -24.93 7.71
N ARG A 22 37.87 -26.05 8.40
CA ARG A 22 36.55 -26.56 8.76
C ARG A 22 35.87 -25.70 9.82
N LYS A 23 36.62 -25.16 10.78
CA LYS A 23 36.09 -24.22 11.78
C LYS A 23 35.70 -22.90 11.13
N ARG A 24 36.51 -22.40 10.19
CA ARG A 24 36.18 -21.17 9.44
C ARG A 24 34.98 -21.37 8.53
N ILE A 25 34.84 -22.52 7.88
CA ILE A 25 33.65 -22.86 7.09
C ILE A 25 32.40 -22.91 7.97
N ALA A 26 32.46 -23.58 9.13
CA ALA A 26 31.32 -23.66 10.05
C ALA A 26 30.91 -22.28 10.59
N GLU A 27 31.89 -21.42 10.89
CA GLU A 27 31.64 -20.04 11.33
C GLU A 27 31.01 -19.20 10.21
N LEU A 28 31.54 -19.28 8.97
CA LEU A 28 30.98 -18.59 7.80
C LEU A 28 29.57 -19.09 7.45
N GLU A 29 29.30 -20.39 7.60
CA GLU A 29 27.95 -20.95 7.40
C GLU A 29 26.96 -20.44 8.45
N ALA A 30 27.38 -20.28 9.70
CA ALA A 30 26.57 -19.69 10.76
C ALA A 30 26.29 -18.20 10.51
N GLU A 31 27.31 -17.43 10.09
CA GLU A 31 27.15 -16.03 9.67
C GLU A 31 26.18 -15.90 8.48
N LEU A 32 26.29 -16.78 7.48
CA LEU A 32 25.39 -16.81 6.33
C LEU A 32 23.95 -17.16 6.72
N ALA A 33 23.74 -18.05 7.68
CA ALA A 33 22.41 -18.39 8.18
C ALA A 33 21.75 -17.19 8.88
N ILE A 34 22.51 -16.45 9.68
CA ILE A 34 22.04 -15.23 10.34
C ILE A 34 21.72 -14.16 9.29
N ALA A 35 22.62 -13.92 8.34
CA ALA A 35 22.45 -12.93 7.28
C ALA A 35 21.20 -13.22 6.42
N ARG A 36 21.00 -14.48 5.98
CA ARG A 36 19.80 -14.89 5.23
C ARG A 36 18.52 -14.69 6.03
N SER A 37 18.53 -14.99 7.33
CA SER A 37 17.37 -14.76 8.19
C SER A 37 17.04 -13.27 8.35
N GLY A 38 18.06 -12.40 8.32
CA GLY A 38 17.91 -10.95 8.32
C GLY A 38 17.36 -10.43 6.98
N GLU A 39 17.88 -10.93 5.86
CA GLU A 39 17.39 -10.60 4.52
C GLU A 39 15.93 -11.00 4.33
N GLU A 40 15.54 -12.18 4.83
CA GLU A 40 14.17 -12.67 4.73
C GLU A 40 13.19 -11.79 5.54
N LYS A 41 13.58 -11.38 6.75
CA LYS A 41 12.81 -10.43 7.57
C LYS A 41 12.70 -9.06 6.90
N ALA A 42 13.82 -8.51 6.44
CA ALA A 42 13.83 -7.21 5.76
C ALA A 42 12.98 -7.23 4.48
N ARG A 43 13.02 -8.35 3.72
CA ARG A 43 12.19 -8.53 2.53
C ARG A 43 10.70 -8.63 2.86
N ALA A 44 10.34 -9.31 3.96
CA ALA A 44 8.96 -9.38 4.43
C ALA A 44 8.44 -7.99 4.85
N GLU A 45 9.21 -7.22 5.61
CA GLU A 45 8.87 -5.85 6.02
C GLU A 45 8.80 -4.89 4.82
N LEU A 46 9.72 -5.02 3.86
CA LEU A 46 9.67 -4.25 2.61
C LEU A 46 8.44 -4.59 1.77
N ALA A 47 8.04 -5.86 1.69
CA ALA A 47 6.85 -6.29 0.98
C ALA A 47 5.57 -5.75 1.65
N GLU A 48 5.53 -5.76 2.99
CA GLU A 48 4.42 -5.20 3.76
C GLU A 48 4.33 -3.67 3.59
N ASN A 49 5.45 -2.97 3.69
CA ASN A 49 5.52 -1.53 3.47
C ASN A 49 5.17 -1.14 2.03
N ALA A 50 5.62 -1.93 1.04
CA ALA A 50 5.28 -1.72 -0.36
C ALA A 50 3.78 -1.98 -0.61
N ALA A 51 3.20 -3.01 0.00
CA ALA A 51 1.76 -3.28 -0.09
C ALA A 51 0.95 -2.15 0.56
N ALA A 52 1.36 -1.68 1.74
CA ALA A 52 0.72 -0.56 2.42
C ALA A 52 0.80 0.74 1.60
N ALA A 53 1.96 1.04 1.02
CA ALA A 53 2.17 2.21 0.17
C ALA A 53 1.39 2.12 -1.14
N GLN A 54 1.36 0.94 -1.77
CA GLN A 54 0.61 0.68 -3.00
C GLN A 54 -0.90 0.79 -2.74
N ASN A 55 -1.36 0.32 -1.58
CA ASN A 55 -2.75 0.50 -1.17
C ASN A 55 -3.05 2.00 -0.95
N ALA A 56 -2.21 2.74 -0.22
CA ALA A 56 -2.40 4.17 -0.01
C ALA A 56 -2.42 4.98 -1.33
N LEU A 57 -1.60 4.60 -2.31
CA LEU A 57 -1.61 5.17 -3.67
C LEU A 57 -2.90 4.83 -4.42
N LEU A 58 -3.35 3.57 -4.36
CA LEU A 58 -4.57 3.12 -5.01
C LEU A 58 -5.80 3.81 -4.44
N PHE A 59 -5.88 3.99 -3.12
CA PHE A 59 -6.95 4.73 -2.44
C PHE A 59 -7.00 6.21 -2.79
N ASN A 60 -5.85 6.84 -3.06
CA ASN A 60 -5.80 8.23 -3.49
C ASN A 60 -6.11 8.41 -4.98
N ALA A 61 -5.84 7.39 -5.79
CA ALA A 61 -6.04 7.39 -7.24
C ALA A 61 -7.42 6.88 -7.68
N ALA A 62 -8.02 5.97 -6.91
CA ALA A 62 -9.34 5.42 -7.18
C ALA A 62 -10.40 6.12 -6.33
N VAL A 63 -11.42 6.65 -6.98
CA VAL A 63 -12.67 7.18 -6.38
C VAL A 63 -13.51 6.03 -5.78
N GLU A 64 -12.89 4.91 -5.42
CA GLU A 64 -13.56 3.65 -5.14
C GLU A 64 -13.62 3.38 -3.64
N GLU A 65 -14.84 3.13 -3.22
CA GLU A 65 -15.33 2.65 -1.94
C GLU A 65 -14.53 1.43 -1.47
N VAL A 66 -13.92 1.52 -0.29
CA VAL A 66 -13.19 0.39 0.29
C VAL A 66 -13.84 -0.05 1.59
N TRP A 67 -14.19 -1.33 1.63
CA TRP A 67 -14.71 -1.97 2.83
C TRP A 67 -13.64 -2.00 3.92
N VAL A 68 -13.98 -1.50 5.10
CA VAL A 68 -13.07 -1.36 6.26
C VAL A 68 -13.32 -2.43 7.31
N GLY A 69 -14.48 -3.09 7.26
CA GLY A 69 -14.93 -4.01 8.29
C GLY A 69 -16.35 -3.69 8.72
N LYS A 70 -16.72 -4.19 9.91
CA LYS A 70 -18.00 -3.93 10.55
C LYS A 70 -17.82 -3.08 11.79
N ASN A 71 -18.78 -2.21 12.10
CA ASN A 71 -18.83 -1.50 13.37
C ASN A 71 -19.27 -2.45 14.52
N ASP A 72 -19.33 -1.93 15.75
CA ASP A 72 -19.75 -2.68 16.93
C ASP A 72 -21.19 -3.23 16.82
N ASP A 73 -22.03 -2.61 16.00
CA ASP A 73 -23.41 -3.02 15.72
C ASP A 73 -23.51 -4.04 14.56
N GLY A 74 -22.39 -4.45 13.97
CA GLY A 74 -22.34 -5.41 12.86
C GLY A 74 -22.66 -4.83 11.48
N VAL A 75 -22.72 -3.51 11.35
CA VAL A 75 -22.97 -2.78 10.10
C VAL A 75 -21.67 -2.61 9.32
N ASP A 76 -21.69 -2.89 8.02
CA ASP A 76 -20.54 -2.71 7.14
C ASP A 76 -20.15 -1.23 7.01
N MET A 77 -18.87 -0.95 7.24
CA MET A 77 -18.25 0.35 7.17
C MET A 77 -17.40 0.45 5.91
N TYR A 78 -17.53 1.56 5.20
CA TYR A 78 -16.79 1.83 3.97
C TYR A 78 -16.07 3.17 4.07
N LYS A 79 -14.83 3.22 3.61
CA LYS A 79 -14.09 4.47 3.38
C LYS A 79 -14.45 5.03 2.03
N PHE A 80 -14.75 6.33 2.00
CA PHE A 80 -15.08 7.05 0.78
C PHE A 80 -14.52 8.47 0.82
N LYS A 81 -13.88 8.90 -0.28
CA LYS A 81 -13.40 10.26 -0.47
C LYS A 81 -14.50 11.14 -1.04
N ILE A 82 -14.81 12.26 -0.38
CA ILE A 82 -15.80 13.20 -0.90
C ILE A 82 -15.19 14.07 -1.98
N ASP A 83 -15.62 13.85 -3.21
CA ASP A 83 -15.11 14.53 -4.40
C ASP A 83 -16.24 15.31 -5.09
N LEU A 84 -16.49 16.54 -4.63
CA LEU A 84 -17.52 17.43 -5.16
C LEU A 84 -17.04 18.08 -6.47
N ALA A 85 -17.99 18.33 -7.37
CA ALA A 85 -17.75 19.17 -8.53
C ALA A 85 -17.48 20.63 -8.09
N PRO A 86 -16.84 21.46 -8.95
CA PRO A 86 -16.62 22.88 -8.65
C PRO A 86 -17.91 23.64 -8.27
N SER A 87 -19.05 23.30 -8.88
CA SER A 87 -20.36 23.86 -8.51
C SER A 87 -20.97 23.29 -7.23
N GLY A 88 -20.43 22.19 -6.69
CA GLY A 88 -20.94 21.48 -5.52
C GLY A 88 -20.64 22.13 -4.17
N GLY A 89 -19.79 23.16 -4.14
CA GLY A 89 -19.42 23.89 -2.92
C GLY A 89 -18.29 23.22 -2.13
N THR A 90 -18.20 23.56 -0.84
CA THR A 90 -17.09 23.15 0.06
C THR A 90 -17.39 21.92 0.90
N ASP A 91 -18.67 21.67 1.22
CA ASP A 91 -19.09 20.65 2.17
C ASP A 91 -20.48 20.11 1.88
N ILE A 92 -20.70 18.85 2.29
CA ILE A 92 -22.01 18.20 2.34
C ILE A 92 -22.43 18.12 3.81
N LYS A 93 -23.62 18.63 4.14
CA LYS A 93 -24.19 18.49 5.48
C LYS A 93 -25.23 17.38 5.49
N LEU A 94 -24.99 16.32 6.27
CA LEU A 94 -25.96 15.25 6.50
C LEU A 94 -26.22 15.12 7.99
N ASN A 95 -27.49 15.15 8.40
CA ASN A 95 -27.90 15.06 9.81
C ASN A 95 -27.18 16.06 10.75
N GLY A 96 -26.84 17.25 10.24
CA GLY A 96 -26.12 18.29 10.98
C GLY A 96 -24.60 18.12 11.04
N VAL A 97 -24.05 17.03 10.50
CA VAL A 97 -22.60 16.80 10.41
C VAL A 97 -22.09 17.31 9.06
N PRO A 98 -21.14 18.26 9.04
CA PRO A 98 -20.49 18.70 7.82
C PRO A 98 -19.39 17.71 7.39
N TYR A 99 -19.37 17.37 6.11
CA TYR A 99 -18.32 16.57 5.49
C TYR A 99 -17.67 17.35 4.36
N TYR A 100 -16.36 17.55 4.44
CA TYR A 100 -15.63 18.45 3.55
C TYR A 100 -15.18 17.76 2.26
N HIS A 101 -15.15 18.55 1.19
CA HIS A 101 -14.55 18.13 -0.07
C HIS A 101 -13.05 17.84 0.08
N GLY A 102 -12.59 16.76 -0.56
CA GLY A 102 -11.21 16.31 -0.58
C GLY A 102 -10.85 15.35 0.55
N GLU A 103 -11.68 15.26 1.59
CA GLU A 103 -11.44 14.41 2.76
C GLU A 103 -12.03 13.00 2.59
N VAL A 104 -11.42 12.04 3.30
CA VAL A 104 -11.86 10.64 3.34
C VAL A 104 -12.53 10.37 4.67
N TYR A 105 -13.77 9.88 4.62
CA TYR A 105 -14.55 9.52 5.80
C TYR A 105 -14.98 8.06 5.73
N SER A 106 -15.34 7.52 6.90
CA SER A 106 -15.92 6.18 7.02
C SER A 106 -17.44 6.32 7.21
N PHE A 107 -18.21 5.62 6.38
CA PHE A 107 -19.67 5.66 6.41
C PHE A 107 -20.26 4.26 6.56
N ASP A 108 -21.44 4.19 7.17
CA ASP A 108 -22.31 3.03 7.03
C ASP A 108 -22.86 2.92 5.60
N THR A 109 -23.37 1.74 5.23
CA THR A 109 -23.91 1.47 3.88
C THR A 109 -25.01 2.45 3.43
N ASN A 110 -25.92 2.87 4.33
CA ASN A 110 -27.05 3.73 3.97
C ASN A 110 -26.61 5.19 3.78
N THR A 111 -25.77 5.67 4.67
CA THR A 111 -25.16 7.00 4.63
C THR A 111 -24.25 7.11 3.41
N LEU A 112 -23.44 6.09 3.13
CA LEU A 112 -22.59 6.04 1.94
C LEU A 112 -23.41 6.20 0.65
N ARG A 113 -24.53 5.50 0.55
CA ARG A 113 -25.41 5.58 -0.63
C ARG A 113 -25.94 7.01 -0.84
N THR A 114 -26.31 7.67 0.25
CA THR A 114 -26.79 9.06 0.22
C THR A 114 -25.69 10.03 -0.20
N ILE A 115 -24.50 9.91 0.38
CA ILE A 115 -23.33 10.72 0.03
C ILE A 115 -22.99 10.55 -1.46
N LYS A 116 -22.92 9.31 -1.95
CA LYS A 116 -22.64 9.04 -3.37
C LYS A 116 -23.66 9.67 -4.31
N GLU A 117 -24.95 9.61 -3.96
CA GLU A 117 -26.00 10.24 -4.75
C GLU A 117 -25.85 11.77 -4.81
N ILE A 118 -25.58 12.43 -3.68
CA ILE A 118 -25.34 13.88 -3.64
C ILE A 118 -24.14 14.24 -4.53
N VAL A 119 -23.03 13.54 -4.35
CA VAL A 119 -21.82 13.82 -5.12
C VAL A 119 -22.08 13.59 -6.62
N GLN A 120 -22.77 12.52 -7.01
CA GLN A 120 -23.13 12.29 -8.41
C GLN A 120 -23.98 13.42 -8.98
N ARG A 121 -24.99 13.89 -8.25
CA ARG A 121 -25.84 15.02 -8.67
C ARG A 121 -25.03 16.30 -8.87
N THR A 122 -24.00 16.56 -8.07
CA THR A 122 -23.12 17.73 -8.29
C THR A 122 -22.36 17.63 -9.60
N TRP A 123 -21.85 16.45 -9.95
CA TRP A 123 -21.18 16.22 -11.22
C TRP A 123 -22.14 16.21 -12.41
N ASP A 124 -23.35 15.69 -12.26
CA ASP A 124 -24.38 15.74 -13.31
C ASP A 124 -24.82 17.19 -13.57
N HIS A 125 -24.95 18.00 -12.51
CA HIS A 125 -25.24 19.42 -12.62
C HIS A 125 -24.09 20.18 -13.30
N GLU A 126 -22.85 19.92 -12.90
CA GLU A 126 -21.65 20.47 -13.54
C GLU A 126 -21.61 20.15 -15.04
N ARG A 127 -21.90 18.89 -15.40
CA ARG A 127 -22.00 18.45 -16.79
C ARG A 127 -23.09 19.20 -17.55
N SER A 128 -24.23 19.45 -16.92
CA SER A 128 -25.35 20.20 -17.50
C SER A 128 -24.98 21.66 -17.79
N ILE A 129 -24.21 22.30 -16.90
CA ILE A 129 -23.80 23.71 -17.05
C ILE A 129 -22.61 23.87 -18.00
N ASN A 130 -21.54 23.10 -17.78
CA ASN A 130 -20.25 23.31 -18.43
C ASN A 130 -20.00 22.39 -19.63
N GLY A 131 -20.92 21.47 -19.94
CA GLY A 131 -20.91 20.63 -21.15
C GLY A 131 -19.77 19.61 -21.25
N LYS A 132 -18.85 19.58 -20.28
CA LYS A 132 -17.75 18.62 -20.16
C LYS A 132 -17.78 17.98 -18.78
N ASN A 133 -17.65 16.66 -18.75
CA ASN A 133 -17.45 15.91 -17.50
C ASN A 133 -15.94 15.92 -17.23
N GLU A 134 -15.44 16.86 -16.42
CA GLU A 134 -14.00 16.99 -16.15
C GLU A 134 -13.44 15.87 -15.26
N ASN A 135 -14.28 15.04 -14.65
CA ASN A 135 -13.81 13.93 -13.84
C ASN A 135 -13.53 12.68 -14.69
N VAL A 136 -12.37 12.70 -15.37
CA VAL A 136 -11.84 11.58 -16.18
C VAL A 136 -11.73 10.27 -15.37
N TYR A 137 -11.67 10.36 -14.04
CA TYR A 137 -11.51 9.22 -13.14
C TYR A 137 -12.82 8.68 -12.58
N ARG A 138 -13.97 9.32 -12.85
CA ARG A 138 -15.29 8.82 -12.44
C ARG A 138 -15.93 7.99 -13.54
N ARG A 139 -16.14 6.71 -13.24
CA ARG A 139 -17.00 5.84 -14.05
C ARG A 139 -18.46 6.25 -13.83
N GLU A 140 -19.18 6.55 -14.90
CA GLU A 140 -20.63 6.76 -14.84
C GLU A 140 -21.27 5.51 -14.21
N MET A 141 -21.91 5.65 -13.03
CA MET A 141 -22.70 4.55 -12.47
C MET A 141 -23.93 4.37 -13.37
N ASN A 142 -24.11 3.15 -13.91
CA ASN A 142 -25.26 2.79 -14.73
C ASN A 142 -26.55 3.08 -13.94
N THR A 143 -27.18 4.20 -14.25
CA THR A 143 -28.49 4.58 -13.70
C THR A 143 -29.55 3.80 -14.47
N THR A 144 -29.65 2.51 -14.18
CA THR A 144 -30.81 1.72 -14.58
C THR A 144 -31.50 1.24 -13.32
N LEU A 145 -32.13 2.17 -12.60
CA LEU A 145 -33.31 1.79 -11.83
C LEU A 145 -34.40 1.49 -12.86
N SER A 146 -34.42 0.27 -13.37
CA SER A 146 -35.55 -0.21 -14.16
C SER A 146 -36.76 -0.32 -13.22
N GLY A 147 -37.45 0.80 -13.02
CA GLY A 147 -38.85 0.79 -12.62
C GLY A 147 -39.63 0.13 -13.74
N ARG A 148 -39.78 -1.19 -13.67
CA ARG A 148 -40.70 -1.92 -14.53
C ARG A 148 -42.11 -1.57 -14.06
N GLY A 149 -42.72 -0.62 -14.75
CA GLY A 149 -44.10 -0.24 -14.56
C GLY A 149 -45.08 -1.31 -15.03
N ARG A 150 -46.30 -1.15 -14.49
CA ARG A 150 -47.56 -1.89 -14.68
C ARG A 150 -47.76 -3.10 -13.76
#